data_AF-A0A1B6GLH9-F1
#
_entry.id   AF-A0A1B6GLH9-F1
#
_cell.length_a   1.000
_cell.length_b   1.000
_cell.length_c   1.000
_cell.angle_alpha   90.00
_cell.angle_beta   90.00
_cell.angle_gamma   90.00
#
_symmetry.space_group_name_H-M   'P 1'
#
loop_
_entity.id
_entity.type
_entity.pdbx_description
1 polymer ?
#
loop_
_entity_poly.entity_id
_entity_poly.type
_entity_poly.pdbx_seq_one_letter_code
_entity_poly.pdbx_strand_id
1 'polypeptide(L)'
;MTQRVQRSLEAVPLPPSRFTLNEWYLNNRQRYRQAEDQQHLAERILAECDRTRDEAEEIVLRNKQEVEHQLEVKLADVEFRKKQLELQKKDLEVEVEALKTFRARIEDAQRALSKNAHSICTKCIVLREGRLGIDLCHDDVERELLKEREVIEGAQSLLDRTLEQVNEQLRRLRALIYTLVRDLDGKAEVIAIDKHNRGLKETSLNLSLYHGNTPLDPGTVTDEEWAMYTQQNIDRAAKELVSGRPIRSYIDQLLKQAIEDLWKQYHLVNDAFRRRIEEYKETKAKLENQHFETVRQSNEMVREITRLEKAIADKEGFMALAHTRLGNRAQRRGVELCRDEVEIKLINEIEDIREAVTKLQQMLAEAQASLRYLLKTQVQLEEDINVKTNSLKIDEVDCMTLRLGMDYHAY
;
A
#
# COMPACT_ATOMS: atom_id res chain seq x y z
N MET A 1 106.19 -105.34 -49.36
CA MET A 1 107.62 -104.99 -49.20
C MET A 1 107.70 -103.72 -48.34
N THR A 2 108.46 -103.81 -47.25
CA THR A 2 109.15 -102.74 -46.47
C THR A 2 108.34 -101.54 -45.94
N GLN A 3 107.97 -101.53 -44.65
CA GLN A 3 108.72 -101.00 -43.48
C GLN A 3 109.01 -99.49 -43.51
N ARG A 4 108.35 -98.70 -42.64
CA ARG A 4 108.90 -98.28 -41.33
C ARG A 4 107.90 -97.37 -40.59
N VAL A 5 107.76 -97.64 -39.30
CA VAL A 5 107.07 -96.81 -38.31
C VAL A 5 107.97 -95.63 -37.94
N GLN A 6 107.39 -94.42 -37.89
CA GLN A 6 107.95 -93.29 -37.14
C GLN A 6 106.78 -92.46 -36.57
N ARG A 7 106.70 -92.39 -35.24
CA ARG A 7 105.77 -91.56 -34.46
C ARG A 7 106.47 -90.26 -34.03
N SER A 8 105.65 -89.26 -33.65
CA SER A 8 105.92 -88.01 -32.89
C SER A 8 106.47 -86.83 -33.71
N LEU A 9 105.98 -85.59 -33.57
CA LEU A 9 105.53 -84.83 -32.39
C LEU A 9 104.38 -83.84 -32.71
N GLU A 10 103.40 -83.70 -31.81
CA GLU A 10 102.38 -82.64 -31.82
C GLU A 10 102.95 -81.33 -31.23
N ALA A 11 102.64 -80.18 -31.84
CA ALA A 11 103.08 -78.87 -31.38
C ALA A 11 102.26 -78.41 -30.16
N VAL A 12 102.89 -78.35 -29.00
CA VAL A 12 102.35 -77.75 -27.77
C VAL A 12 102.32 -76.22 -27.95
N PRO A 13 101.20 -75.52 -27.70
CA PRO A 13 101.15 -74.06 -27.79
C PRO A 13 102.13 -73.42 -26.80
N LEU A 14 102.76 -72.31 -27.22
CA LEU A 14 103.70 -71.54 -26.41
C LEU A 14 103.10 -71.24 -25.02
N PRO A 15 103.84 -71.47 -23.92
CA PRO A 15 103.37 -71.11 -22.59
C PRO A 15 103.08 -69.60 -22.56
N PRO A 16 102.00 -69.16 -21.92
CA PRO A 16 101.67 -67.74 -21.83
C PRO A 16 102.82 -66.96 -21.22
N SER A 17 103.01 -65.71 -21.68
CA SER A 17 104.00 -64.79 -21.10
C SER A 17 103.81 -64.73 -19.58
N ARG A 18 104.82 -65.18 -18.83
CA ARG A 18 104.77 -65.23 -17.38
C ARG A 18 105.16 -63.87 -16.82
N PHE A 19 104.28 -63.29 -16.01
CA PHE A 19 104.59 -62.05 -15.30
C PHE A 19 105.75 -62.28 -14.33
N THR A 20 106.61 -61.28 -14.20
CA THR A 20 107.64 -61.24 -13.17
C THR A 20 107.00 -61.06 -11.79
N LEU A 21 107.68 -61.53 -10.75
CA LEU A 21 107.21 -61.34 -9.38
C LEU A 21 107.00 -59.85 -9.04
N ASN A 22 107.79 -58.95 -9.65
CA ASN A 22 107.67 -57.51 -9.48
C ASN A 22 106.43 -56.93 -10.18
N GLU A 23 106.09 -57.41 -11.38
CA GLU A 23 104.83 -57.08 -12.06
C GLU A 23 103.61 -57.58 -11.28
N TRP A 24 103.71 -58.75 -10.64
CA TRP A 24 102.67 -59.26 -9.75
C TRP A 24 102.49 -58.37 -8.51
N TYR A 25 103.58 -57.96 -7.84
CA TYR A 25 103.51 -57.03 -6.70
C TYR A 25 102.95 -55.66 -7.10
N LEU A 26 103.37 -55.11 -8.24
CA LEU A 26 102.86 -53.84 -8.76
C LEU A 26 101.38 -53.91 -9.13
N ASN A 27 100.95 -54.95 -9.83
CA ASN A 27 99.54 -55.13 -10.21
C ASN A 27 98.62 -55.29 -8.99
N ASN A 28 99.01 -56.12 -8.02
CA ASN A 28 98.22 -56.27 -6.79
C ASN A 28 98.20 -54.97 -6.00
N ARG A 29 99.33 -54.27 -5.83
CA ARG A 29 99.37 -52.98 -5.14
C ARG A 29 98.51 -51.92 -5.84
N GLN A 30 98.50 -51.89 -7.16
CA GLN A 30 97.64 -51.00 -7.95
C GLN A 30 96.16 -51.36 -7.79
N ARG A 31 95.81 -52.65 -7.85
CA ARG A 31 94.43 -53.13 -7.65
C ARG A 31 93.93 -52.88 -6.23
N TYR A 32 94.77 -53.06 -5.21
CA TYR A 32 94.45 -52.72 -3.82
C TYR A 32 94.17 -51.21 -3.68
N ARG A 33 95.04 -50.34 -4.21
CA ARG A 33 94.79 -48.89 -4.21
C ARG A 33 93.51 -48.50 -4.94
N GLN A 34 93.26 -49.07 -6.12
CA GLN A 34 92.02 -48.81 -6.86
C GLN A 34 90.77 -49.29 -6.10
N ALA A 35 90.87 -50.42 -5.40
CA ALA A 35 89.78 -50.91 -4.55
C ALA A 35 89.57 -50.01 -3.32
N GLU A 36 90.63 -49.57 -2.66
CA GLU A 36 90.59 -48.61 -1.54
C GLU A 36 89.99 -47.26 -1.99
N ASP A 37 90.43 -46.71 -3.12
CA ASP A 37 89.89 -45.46 -3.68
C ASP A 37 88.39 -45.58 -4.01
N GLN A 38 87.96 -46.72 -4.56
CA GLN A 38 86.54 -47.00 -4.84
C GLN A 38 85.72 -47.23 -3.57
N GLN A 39 86.28 -47.88 -2.55
CA GLN A 39 85.65 -48.04 -1.24
C GLN A 39 85.45 -46.69 -0.56
N HIS A 40 86.45 -45.82 -0.56
CA HIS A 40 86.34 -44.47 -0.02
C HIS A 40 85.34 -43.60 -0.81
N LEU A 41 85.29 -43.72 -2.13
CA LEU A 41 84.26 -43.06 -2.95
C LEU A 41 82.86 -43.58 -2.60
N ALA A 42 82.69 -44.89 -2.45
CA ALA A 42 81.41 -45.50 -2.08
C ALA A 42 80.98 -45.09 -0.66
N GLU A 43 81.89 -45.08 0.32
CA GLU A 43 81.64 -44.57 1.68
C GLU A 43 81.16 -43.11 1.64
N ARG A 44 81.80 -42.26 0.83
CA ARG A 44 81.40 -40.86 0.65
C ARG A 44 80.03 -40.72 -0.01
N ILE A 45 79.74 -41.51 -1.04
CA ILE A 45 78.42 -41.49 -1.71
C ILE A 45 77.33 -41.98 -0.75
N LEU A 46 77.57 -43.07 0.00
CA LEU A 46 76.62 -43.57 0.99
C LEU A 46 76.34 -42.54 2.08
N ALA A 47 77.39 -41.89 2.61
CA ALA A 47 77.24 -40.81 3.59
C ALA A 47 76.46 -39.61 3.02
N GLU A 48 76.71 -39.22 1.77
CA GLU A 48 75.95 -38.15 1.11
C GLU A 48 74.50 -38.56 0.80
N CYS A 49 74.26 -39.82 0.44
CA CYS A 49 72.92 -40.38 0.25
C CYS A 49 72.12 -40.37 1.55
N ASP A 50 72.73 -40.80 2.66
CA ASP A 50 72.08 -40.77 3.98
C ASP A 50 71.80 -39.32 4.40
N ARG A 51 72.77 -38.41 4.25
CA ARG A 51 72.57 -36.99 4.54
C ARG A 51 71.44 -36.39 3.70
N THR A 52 71.41 -36.66 2.40
CA THR A 52 70.37 -36.17 1.48
C THR A 52 69.00 -36.76 1.82
N ARG A 53 68.93 -38.04 2.23
CA ARG A 53 67.69 -38.68 2.67
C ARG A 53 67.14 -38.00 3.92
N ASP A 54 67.99 -37.80 4.92
CA ASP A 54 67.59 -37.19 6.20
C ASP A 54 67.20 -35.72 5.99
N GLU A 55 67.96 -34.95 5.19
CA GLU A 55 67.59 -33.58 4.79
C GLU A 55 66.23 -33.54 4.06
N ALA A 56 65.98 -34.49 3.14
CA ALA A 56 64.72 -34.57 2.42
C ALA A 56 63.55 -34.94 3.36
N GLU A 57 63.75 -35.86 4.29
CA GLU A 57 62.75 -36.25 5.30
C GLU A 57 62.39 -35.06 6.20
N GLU A 58 63.39 -34.31 6.67
CA GLU A 58 63.17 -33.12 7.48
C GLU A 58 62.38 -32.05 6.71
N ILE A 59 62.74 -31.79 5.44
CA ILE A 59 62.02 -30.83 4.59
C ILE A 59 60.57 -31.26 4.38
N VAL A 60 60.32 -32.54 4.09
CA VAL A 60 58.97 -33.06 3.85
C VAL A 60 58.11 -32.96 5.11
N LEU A 61 58.64 -33.39 6.27
CA LEU A 61 57.90 -33.36 7.53
C LEU A 61 57.59 -31.93 7.97
N ARG A 62 58.57 -31.02 7.86
CA ARG A 62 58.39 -29.60 8.17
C ARG A 62 57.33 -28.96 7.28
N ASN A 63 57.41 -29.15 5.97
CA ASN A 63 56.43 -28.61 5.02
C ASN A 63 55.02 -29.18 5.30
N LYS A 64 54.92 -30.48 5.63
CA LYS A 64 53.64 -31.10 6.00
C LYS A 64 53.04 -30.45 7.24
N GLN A 65 53.80 -30.35 8.33
CA GLN A 65 53.32 -29.75 9.58
C GLN A 65 52.91 -28.29 9.39
N GLU A 66 53.68 -27.52 8.61
CA GLU A 66 53.37 -26.14 8.28
C GLU A 66 52.06 -26.03 7.50
N VAL A 67 51.88 -26.83 6.45
CA VAL A 67 50.65 -26.84 5.64
C VAL A 67 49.44 -27.31 6.44
N GLU A 68 49.58 -28.35 7.27
CA GLU A 68 48.50 -28.82 8.15
C GLU A 68 48.08 -27.71 9.13
N HIS A 69 49.03 -26.98 9.71
CA HIS A 69 48.74 -25.85 10.57
C HIS A 69 48.04 -24.70 9.80
N GLN A 70 48.53 -24.35 8.61
CA GLN A 70 47.90 -23.31 7.79
C GLN A 70 46.47 -23.68 7.35
N LEU A 71 46.21 -24.97 7.06
CA LEU A 71 44.85 -25.48 6.80
C LEU A 71 43.93 -25.31 8.01
N GLU A 72 44.43 -25.57 9.22
CA GLU A 72 43.66 -25.36 10.46
C GLU A 72 43.32 -23.89 10.68
N VAL A 73 44.30 -23.00 10.51
CA VAL A 73 44.10 -21.55 10.63
C VAL A 73 43.09 -21.06 9.58
N LYS A 74 43.23 -21.49 8.33
CA LYS A 74 42.33 -21.09 7.24
C LYS A 74 40.91 -21.59 7.47
N LEU A 75 40.75 -22.85 7.89
CA LEU A 75 39.44 -23.41 8.25
C LEU A 75 38.77 -22.59 9.36
N ALA A 76 39.51 -22.23 10.40
CA ALA A 76 38.98 -21.42 11.50
C ALA A 76 38.52 -20.03 11.04
N ASP A 77 39.28 -19.35 10.18
CA ASP A 77 38.90 -18.02 9.62
C ASP A 77 37.67 -18.12 8.71
N VAL A 78 37.62 -19.11 7.82
CA VAL A 78 36.46 -19.34 6.93
C VAL A 78 35.20 -19.65 7.75
N GLU A 79 35.31 -20.49 8.79
CA GLU A 79 34.20 -20.79 9.70
C GLU A 79 33.74 -19.56 10.50
N PHE A 80 34.68 -18.73 10.97
CA PHE A 80 34.36 -17.48 11.66
C PHE A 80 33.56 -16.54 10.77
N ARG A 81 34.02 -16.30 9.54
CA ARG A 81 33.34 -15.42 8.59
C ARG A 81 31.99 -15.97 8.14
N LYS A 82 31.90 -17.29 7.94
CA LYS A 82 30.62 -17.96 7.67
C LYS A 82 29.59 -17.66 8.77
N LYS A 83 29.98 -17.78 10.04
CA LYS A 83 29.08 -17.45 11.18
C LYS A 83 28.63 -15.99 11.18
N GLN A 84 29.53 -15.05 10.85
CA GLN A 84 29.18 -13.63 10.74
C GLN A 84 28.16 -13.37 9.62
N LEU A 85 28.37 -13.99 8.45
CA LEU A 85 27.43 -13.92 7.33
C LEU A 85 26.07 -14.54 7.67
N GLU A 86 26.03 -15.67 8.38
CA GLU A 86 24.79 -16.32 8.84
C GLU A 86 24.00 -15.43 9.79
N LEU A 87 24.67 -14.78 10.75
CA LEU A 87 24.05 -13.82 11.66
C LEU A 87 23.45 -12.64 10.89
N GLN A 88 24.25 -12.04 10.00
CA GLN A 88 23.83 -10.89 9.22
C GLN A 88 22.66 -11.22 8.27
N LYS A 89 22.67 -12.40 7.66
CA LYS A 89 21.57 -12.91 6.83
C LYS A 89 20.28 -13.04 7.66
N LYS A 90 20.37 -13.62 8.86
CA LYS A 90 19.21 -13.78 9.75
C LYS A 90 18.59 -12.43 10.12
N ASP A 91 19.42 -11.43 10.42
CA ASP A 91 18.92 -10.08 10.75
C ASP A 91 18.20 -9.42 9.56
N LEU A 92 18.71 -9.59 8.34
CA LEU A 92 18.03 -9.12 7.12
C LEU A 92 16.70 -9.85 6.88
N GLU A 93 16.64 -11.16 7.10
CA GLU A 93 15.41 -11.94 6.95
C GLU A 93 14.33 -11.48 7.93
N VAL A 94 14.70 -11.20 9.19
CA VAL A 94 13.79 -10.64 10.20
C VAL A 94 13.25 -9.28 9.77
N GLU A 95 14.10 -8.40 9.24
CA GLU A 95 13.67 -7.08 8.78
C GLU A 95 12.77 -7.17 7.53
N VAL A 96 13.02 -8.12 6.62
CA VAL A 96 12.15 -8.38 5.47
C VAL A 96 10.75 -8.80 5.91
N GLU A 97 10.63 -9.74 6.86
CA GLU A 97 9.31 -10.17 7.36
C GLU A 97 8.58 -9.04 8.10
N ALA A 98 9.33 -8.22 8.84
CA ALA A 98 8.74 -7.04 9.46
C ALA A 98 8.21 -6.04 8.42
N LEU A 99 9.01 -5.67 7.42
CA LEU A 99 8.59 -4.73 6.37
C LEU A 99 7.43 -5.28 5.53
N LYS A 100 7.35 -6.59 5.29
CA LYS A 100 6.16 -7.22 4.68
C LYS A 100 4.91 -7.01 5.51
N THR A 101 5.00 -7.09 6.83
CA THR A 101 3.88 -6.84 7.74
C THR A 101 3.43 -5.38 7.63
N PHE A 102 4.35 -4.42 7.67
CA PHE A 102 4.02 -3.00 7.49
C PHE A 102 3.45 -2.70 6.10
N ARG A 103 3.99 -3.33 5.05
CA ARG A 103 3.46 -3.25 3.70
C ARG A 103 1.99 -3.70 3.65
N ALA A 104 1.67 -4.85 4.24
CA ALA A 104 0.31 -5.36 4.28
C ALA A 104 -0.65 -4.37 4.97
N ARG A 105 -0.23 -3.76 6.09
CA ARG A 105 -1.00 -2.73 6.80
C ARG A 105 -1.30 -1.50 5.93
N ILE A 106 -0.31 -1.01 5.18
CA ILE A 106 -0.50 0.10 4.22
C ILE A 106 -1.50 -0.31 3.12
N GLU A 107 -1.35 -1.49 2.54
CA GLU A 107 -2.24 -1.98 1.49
C GLU A 107 -3.68 -2.19 2.01
N ASP A 108 -3.85 -2.67 3.25
CA ASP A 108 -5.15 -2.77 3.92
C ASP A 108 -5.79 -1.40 4.14
N ALA A 109 -5.01 -0.43 4.63
CA ALA A 109 -5.46 0.96 4.80
C ALA A 109 -5.94 1.56 3.47
N GLN A 110 -5.17 1.39 2.39
CA GLN A 110 -5.54 1.86 1.06
C GLN A 110 -6.82 1.21 0.53
N ARG A 111 -6.96 -0.11 0.70
CA ARG A 111 -8.16 -0.85 0.26
C ARG A 111 -9.40 -0.31 0.96
N ALA A 112 -9.31 -0.09 2.27
CA ALA A 112 -10.43 0.41 3.05
C ALA A 112 -10.78 1.86 2.71
N LEU A 113 -9.80 2.74 2.52
CA LEU A 113 -10.04 4.12 2.07
C LEU A 113 -10.72 4.17 0.69
N SER A 114 -10.25 3.35 -0.24
CA SER A 114 -10.74 3.36 -1.63
C SER A 114 -12.15 2.76 -1.75
N LYS A 115 -12.38 1.59 -1.12
CA LYS A 115 -13.66 0.87 -1.24
C LYS A 115 -14.76 1.48 -0.38
N ASN A 116 -14.40 2.01 0.79
CA ASN A 116 -15.36 2.46 1.77
C ASN A 116 -15.47 3.99 1.78
N ALA A 117 -14.49 4.68 2.36
CA ALA A 117 -14.58 6.11 2.64
C ALA A 117 -14.72 6.98 1.37
N HIS A 118 -13.85 6.78 0.38
CA HIS A 118 -13.91 7.53 -0.87
C HIS A 118 -15.23 7.29 -1.61
N SER A 119 -15.64 6.02 -1.75
CA SER A 119 -16.91 5.67 -2.42
C SER A 119 -18.13 6.29 -1.73
N ILE A 120 -18.19 6.25 -0.40
CA ILE A 120 -19.30 6.84 0.37
C ILE A 120 -19.30 8.36 0.22
N CYS A 121 -18.15 9.02 0.36
CA CYS A 121 -18.03 10.47 0.21
C CYS A 121 -18.50 10.92 -1.18
N THR A 122 -18.03 10.27 -2.24
CA THR A 122 -18.45 10.57 -3.61
C THR A 122 -19.95 10.33 -3.82
N LYS A 123 -20.51 9.24 -3.28
CA LYS A 123 -21.95 8.98 -3.35
C LYS A 123 -22.76 10.07 -2.65
N CYS A 124 -22.33 10.54 -1.47
CA CYS A 124 -23.02 11.61 -0.75
C CYS A 124 -23.05 12.91 -1.57
N ILE A 125 -21.93 13.26 -2.22
CA ILE A 125 -21.86 14.42 -3.12
C ILE A 125 -22.87 14.26 -4.26
N VAL A 126 -22.86 13.12 -4.95
CA VAL A 126 -23.78 12.85 -6.07
C VAL A 126 -25.25 12.82 -5.64
N LEU A 127 -25.56 12.25 -4.48
CA LEU A 127 -26.94 12.23 -3.96
C LEU A 127 -27.46 13.65 -3.70
N ARG A 128 -26.60 14.54 -3.21
CA ARG A 128 -26.95 15.95 -2.91
C ARG A 128 -27.18 16.81 -4.15
N GLU A 129 -26.69 16.40 -5.32
CA GLU A 129 -27.09 16.98 -6.61
C GLU A 129 -28.57 16.70 -6.95
N GLY A 130 -29.19 15.72 -6.27
CA GLY A 130 -30.61 15.40 -6.41
C GLY A 130 -31.57 16.32 -5.64
N ARG A 131 -31.04 17.30 -4.89
CA ARG A 131 -31.86 18.30 -4.19
C ARG A 131 -32.58 19.19 -5.21
N LEU A 132 -33.74 19.73 -4.81
CA LEU A 132 -34.62 20.45 -5.72
C LEU A 132 -34.68 21.96 -5.41
N GLY A 133 -34.90 22.76 -6.46
CA GLY A 133 -35.18 24.19 -6.34
C GLY A 133 -34.09 24.95 -5.56
N ILE A 134 -34.52 25.80 -4.61
CA ILE A 134 -33.64 26.66 -3.83
C ILE A 134 -32.69 25.89 -2.88
N ASP A 135 -33.01 24.62 -2.59
CA ASP A 135 -32.18 23.79 -1.71
C ASP A 135 -30.97 23.19 -2.41
N LEU A 136 -30.93 23.20 -3.75
CA LEU A 136 -29.73 22.90 -4.52
C LEU A 136 -28.79 24.12 -4.49
N CYS A 137 -28.25 24.40 -3.31
CA CYS A 137 -27.35 25.51 -3.06
C CYS A 137 -26.03 25.01 -2.46
N HIS A 138 -24.98 25.82 -2.65
CA HIS A 138 -23.67 25.60 -2.03
C HIS A 138 -23.75 25.97 -0.56
N ASP A 139 -23.74 24.95 0.30
CA ASP A 139 -23.83 25.08 1.74
C ASP A 139 -22.59 24.52 2.45
N ASP A 140 -22.59 24.59 3.78
CA ASP A 140 -21.51 24.08 4.61
C ASP A 140 -21.24 22.58 4.40
N VAL A 141 -22.29 21.78 4.15
CA VAL A 141 -22.14 20.33 4.00
C VAL A 141 -21.42 19.99 2.70
N GLU A 142 -21.75 20.67 1.60
CA GLU A 142 -21.05 20.48 0.34
C GLU A 142 -19.56 20.86 0.46
N ARG A 143 -19.27 22.00 1.10
CA ARG A 143 -17.89 22.43 1.35
C ARG A 143 -17.11 21.39 2.15
N GLU A 144 -17.68 20.89 3.26
CA GLU A 144 -16.99 19.90 4.10
C GLU A 144 -16.86 18.53 3.42
N LEU A 145 -17.84 18.12 2.57
CA LEU A 145 -17.74 16.88 1.77
C LEU A 145 -16.63 16.96 0.72
N LEU A 146 -16.51 18.09 0.02
CA LEU A 146 -15.42 18.28 -0.94
C LEU A 146 -14.06 18.23 -0.23
N LYS A 147 -13.95 18.86 0.94
CA LYS A 147 -12.75 18.81 1.76
C LYS A 147 -12.47 17.40 2.30
N GLU A 148 -13.50 16.62 2.67
CA GLU A 148 -13.34 15.22 3.07
C GLU A 148 -12.79 14.38 1.93
N ARG A 149 -13.29 14.58 0.71
CA ARG A 149 -12.74 13.92 -0.47
C ARG A 149 -11.27 14.27 -0.69
N GLU A 150 -10.88 15.54 -0.56
CA GLU A 150 -9.48 15.97 -0.67
C GLU A 150 -8.59 15.33 0.40
N VAL A 151 -9.05 15.25 1.65
CA VAL A 151 -8.31 14.60 2.75
C VAL A 151 -8.13 13.11 2.47
N ILE A 152 -9.17 12.42 1.98
CA ILE A 152 -9.10 11.00 1.60
C ILE A 152 -8.10 10.79 0.45
N GLU A 153 -8.19 11.57 -0.62
CA GLU A 153 -7.27 11.48 -1.77
C GLU A 153 -5.82 11.81 -1.37
N GLY A 154 -5.63 12.79 -0.48
CA GLY A 154 -4.32 13.13 0.09
C GLY A 154 -3.73 11.98 0.91
N ALA A 155 -4.52 11.35 1.78
CA ALA A 155 -4.11 10.18 2.55
C ALA A 155 -3.75 8.99 1.65
N GLN A 156 -4.55 8.71 0.61
CA GLN A 156 -4.25 7.67 -0.38
C GLN A 156 -2.90 7.92 -1.07
N SER A 157 -2.65 9.15 -1.54
CA SER A 157 -1.39 9.51 -2.20
C SER A 157 -0.17 9.37 -1.28
N LEU A 158 -0.31 9.73 0.01
CA LEU A 158 0.75 9.54 1.00
C LEU A 158 1.04 8.07 1.25
N LEU A 159 0.00 7.23 1.33
CA LEU A 159 0.15 5.79 1.48
C LEU A 159 0.79 5.16 0.24
N ASP A 160 0.44 5.59 -0.98
CA ASP A 160 1.03 5.09 -2.23
C ASP A 160 2.54 5.35 -2.28
N ARG A 161 2.95 6.59 -2.00
CA ARG A 161 4.37 6.97 -1.95
C ARG A 161 5.14 6.17 -0.91
N THR A 162 4.52 5.92 0.25
CA THR A 162 5.14 5.13 1.32
C THR A 162 5.25 3.66 0.92
N LEU A 163 4.24 3.12 0.24
CA LEU A 163 4.24 1.75 -0.29
C LEU A 163 5.37 1.54 -1.31
N GLU A 164 5.59 2.52 -2.20
CA GLU A 164 6.72 2.51 -3.14
C GLU A 164 8.07 2.47 -2.42
N GLN A 165 8.25 3.30 -1.39
CA GLN A 165 9.47 3.32 -0.57
C GLN A 165 9.72 1.96 0.12
N VAL A 166 8.68 1.36 0.71
CA VAL A 166 8.77 0.03 1.35
C VAL A 166 9.11 -1.05 0.33
N ASN A 167 8.51 -1.01 -0.86
CA ASN A 167 8.78 -1.98 -1.93
C ASN A 167 10.22 -1.89 -2.43
N GLU A 168 10.76 -0.69 -2.61
CA GLU A 168 12.16 -0.52 -3.00
C GLU A 168 13.10 -0.98 -1.87
N GLN A 169 12.77 -0.72 -0.60
CA GLN A 169 13.55 -1.22 0.54
C GLN A 169 13.57 -2.75 0.58
N LEU A 170 12.40 -3.39 0.40
CA LEU A 170 12.29 -4.85 0.31
C LEU A 170 13.12 -5.42 -0.85
N ARG A 171 13.16 -4.74 -2.01
CA ARG A 171 13.97 -5.15 -3.15
C ARG A 171 15.46 -5.13 -2.83
N ARG A 172 15.95 -4.07 -2.18
CA ARG A 172 17.35 -3.93 -1.77
C ARG A 172 17.77 -4.98 -0.75
N LEU A 173 16.94 -5.20 0.27
CA LEU A 173 17.21 -6.23 1.29
C LEU A 173 17.29 -7.63 0.67
N ARG A 174 16.38 -7.98 -0.25
CA ARG A 174 16.41 -9.28 -0.96
C ARG A 174 17.67 -9.45 -1.83
N ALA A 175 18.10 -8.40 -2.51
CA ALA A 175 19.33 -8.44 -3.31
C ALA A 175 20.58 -8.65 -2.43
N LEU A 176 20.61 -8.04 -1.24
CA LEU A 176 21.69 -8.26 -0.27
C LEU A 176 21.65 -9.67 0.30
N ILE A 177 20.48 -10.20 0.67
CA ILE A 177 20.34 -11.60 1.11
C ILE A 177 20.89 -12.56 0.06
N TYR A 178 20.54 -12.37 -1.22
CA TYR A 178 21.08 -13.20 -2.31
C TYR A 178 22.60 -13.14 -2.38
N THR A 179 23.19 -11.95 -2.22
CA THR A 179 24.65 -11.77 -2.22
C THR A 179 25.30 -12.49 -1.04
N LEU A 180 24.71 -12.42 0.16
CA LEU A 180 25.21 -13.14 1.34
C LEU A 180 25.07 -14.65 1.19
N VAL A 181 23.98 -15.15 0.61
CA VAL A 181 23.79 -16.59 0.35
C VAL A 181 24.86 -17.11 -0.59
N ARG A 182 25.16 -16.40 -1.68
CA ARG A 182 26.23 -16.80 -2.60
C ARG A 182 27.61 -16.82 -1.92
N ASP A 183 27.89 -15.85 -1.05
CA ASP A 183 29.13 -15.82 -0.28
C ASP A 183 29.18 -17.02 0.69
N LEU A 184 28.09 -17.29 1.41
CA LEU A 184 27.94 -18.45 2.30
C LEU A 184 28.16 -19.79 1.59
N ASP A 185 27.60 -19.96 0.39
CA ASP A 185 27.77 -21.16 -0.42
C ASP A 185 29.25 -21.38 -0.77
N GLY A 186 29.93 -20.33 -1.26
CA GLY A 186 31.37 -20.38 -1.53
C GLY A 186 32.21 -20.69 -0.28
N LYS A 187 31.87 -20.11 0.88
CA LYS A 187 32.55 -20.44 2.16
C LYS A 187 32.27 -21.89 2.59
N ALA A 188 31.08 -22.43 2.35
CA ALA A 188 30.74 -23.81 2.67
C ALA A 188 31.50 -24.81 1.78
N GLU A 189 31.65 -24.51 0.49
CA GLU A 189 32.47 -25.30 -0.44
C GLU A 189 33.94 -25.33 0.00
N VAL A 190 34.53 -24.18 0.33
CA VAL A 190 35.91 -24.09 0.85
C VAL A 190 36.09 -24.93 2.10
N ILE A 191 35.16 -24.83 3.08
CA ILE A 191 35.22 -25.65 4.30
C ILE A 191 35.18 -27.15 3.97
N ALA A 192 34.34 -27.57 3.01
CA ALA A 192 34.21 -28.97 2.64
C ALA A 192 35.51 -29.49 2.00
N ILE A 193 36.10 -28.71 1.09
CA ILE A 193 37.37 -29.04 0.42
C ILE A 193 38.51 -29.10 1.44
N ASP A 194 38.68 -28.08 2.27
CA ASP A 194 39.81 -28.01 3.21
C ASP A 194 39.68 -29.03 4.35
N LYS A 195 38.46 -29.36 4.80
CA LYS A 195 38.25 -30.48 5.74
C LYS A 195 38.59 -31.82 5.13
N HIS A 196 38.26 -32.02 3.85
CA HIS A 196 38.65 -33.23 3.13
C HIS A 196 40.18 -33.33 3.01
N ASN A 197 40.83 -32.25 2.56
CA ASN A 197 42.28 -32.19 2.41
C ASN A 197 43.01 -32.42 3.73
N ARG A 198 42.55 -31.81 4.83
CA ARG A 198 43.10 -32.06 6.18
C ARG A 198 42.95 -33.52 6.62
N GLY A 199 41.94 -34.23 6.12
CA GLY A 199 41.73 -35.65 6.41
C GLY A 199 42.62 -36.61 5.62
N LEU A 200 43.32 -36.13 4.58
CA LEU A 200 44.21 -36.96 3.76
C LEU A 200 45.51 -37.28 4.52
N LYS A 201 46.00 -38.51 4.34
CA LYS A 201 47.28 -38.99 4.85
C LYS A 201 48.12 -39.51 3.69
N GLU A 202 49.42 -39.65 3.86
CA GLU A 202 50.34 -40.16 2.83
C GLU A 202 49.99 -41.59 2.37
N THR A 203 49.21 -42.32 3.17
CA THR A 203 48.73 -43.69 2.91
C THR A 203 47.31 -43.75 2.33
N SER A 204 46.70 -42.60 2.00
CA SER A 204 45.35 -42.53 1.42
C SER A 204 45.28 -43.17 0.03
N LEU A 205 44.18 -43.88 -0.26
CA LEU A 205 44.02 -44.75 -1.44
C LEU A 205 43.88 -44.05 -2.81
N ASN A 206 43.92 -42.71 -2.89
CA ASN A 206 43.73 -41.95 -4.12
C ASN A 206 44.73 -40.78 -4.28
N LEU A 207 45.95 -40.94 -3.75
CA LEU A 207 47.01 -39.97 -3.99
C LEU A 207 47.63 -40.21 -5.38
N SER A 208 47.84 -39.13 -6.14
CA SER A 208 48.46 -39.19 -7.46
C SER A 208 49.42 -38.02 -7.66
N LEU A 209 50.54 -38.27 -8.31
CA LEU A 209 51.43 -37.20 -8.79
C LEU A 209 50.80 -36.54 -10.02
N TYR A 210 50.77 -35.22 -10.05
CA TYR A 210 50.33 -34.46 -11.20
C TYR A 210 51.46 -34.42 -12.25
N HIS A 211 51.18 -34.90 -13.46
CA HIS A 211 52.13 -34.97 -14.58
C HIS A 211 51.81 -33.97 -15.71
N GLY A 212 50.91 -33.01 -15.47
CA GLY A 212 50.53 -32.01 -16.46
C GLY A 212 51.58 -30.90 -16.62
N ASN A 213 51.60 -30.26 -17.79
CA ASN A 213 52.56 -29.20 -18.11
C ASN A 213 52.13 -27.81 -17.60
N THR A 214 50.90 -27.68 -17.08
CA THR A 214 50.36 -26.42 -16.53
C THR A 214 50.53 -26.40 -15.01
N PRO A 215 51.09 -25.33 -14.41
CA PRO A 215 51.17 -25.20 -12.96
C PRO A 215 49.80 -25.34 -12.27
N LEU A 216 49.75 -26.06 -11.15
CA LEU A 216 48.57 -26.18 -10.29
C LEU A 216 48.38 -24.96 -9.37
N ASP A 217 48.55 -23.76 -9.91
CA ASP A 217 48.33 -22.50 -9.17
C ASP A 217 47.39 -21.57 -9.96
N PRO A 218 46.08 -21.83 -9.94
CA PRO A 218 45.09 -20.98 -10.56
C PRO A 218 44.69 -19.78 -9.67
N GLY A 219 45.37 -19.54 -8.54
CA GLY A 219 44.97 -18.53 -7.56
C GLY A 219 45.12 -17.12 -8.12
N THR A 220 44.00 -16.42 -8.32
CA THR A 220 43.99 -15.03 -8.82
C THR A 220 43.55 -14.01 -7.78
N VAL A 221 43.06 -14.45 -6.62
CA VAL A 221 42.52 -13.60 -5.55
C VAL A 221 43.43 -13.69 -4.34
N THR A 222 43.86 -12.53 -3.84
CA THR A 222 44.68 -12.44 -2.62
C THR A 222 43.85 -12.67 -1.35
N ASP A 223 44.50 -13.02 -0.23
CA ASP A 223 43.80 -13.21 1.05
C ASP A 223 43.12 -11.92 1.53
N GLU A 224 43.76 -10.77 1.31
CA GLU A 224 43.22 -9.45 1.60
C GLU A 224 41.96 -9.15 0.79
N GLU A 225 41.96 -9.44 -0.52
CA GLU A 225 40.79 -9.25 -1.39
C GLU A 225 39.63 -10.17 -0.98
N TRP A 226 39.91 -11.42 -0.62
CA TRP A 226 38.90 -12.36 -0.10
C TRP A 226 38.30 -11.90 1.23
N ALA A 227 39.12 -11.30 2.11
CA ALA A 227 38.66 -10.70 3.36
C ALA A 227 37.84 -9.46 3.17
N MET A 228 38.32 -8.55 2.35
CA MET A 228 37.61 -7.33 2.03
C MET A 228 36.26 -7.64 1.37
N TYR A 229 36.18 -8.63 0.47
CA TYR A 229 34.92 -9.01 -0.17
C TYR A 229 33.83 -9.37 0.85
N THR A 230 34.18 -10.24 1.81
CA THR A 230 33.24 -10.73 2.83
C THR A 230 32.86 -9.60 3.79
N GLN A 231 33.84 -8.81 4.24
CA GLN A 231 33.62 -7.69 5.14
C GLN A 231 32.73 -6.61 4.50
N GLN A 232 32.95 -6.28 3.23
CA GLN A 232 32.11 -5.33 2.50
C GLN A 232 30.65 -5.79 2.41
N ASN A 233 30.40 -7.09 2.23
CA ASN A 233 29.04 -7.62 2.20
C ASN A 233 28.35 -7.46 3.56
N ILE A 234 29.07 -7.72 4.66
CA ILE A 234 28.58 -7.53 6.03
C ILE A 234 28.29 -6.05 6.30
N ASP A 235 29.21 -5.16 5.97
CA ASP A 235 29.07 -3.72 6.20
C ASP A 235 27.89 -3.13 5.42
N ARG A 236 27.70 -3.56 4.16
CA ARG A 236 26.55 -3.16 3.34
C ARG A 236 25.24 -3.63 3.95
N ALA A 237 25.18 -4.87 4.43
CA ALA A 237 24.00 -5.41 5.08
C ALA A 237 23.67 -4.68 6.40
N ALA A 238 24.68 -4.40 7.23
CA ALA A 238 24.51 -3.64 8.46
C ALA A 238 24.02 -2.21 8.18
N LYS A 239 24.58 -1.54 7.16
CA LYS A 239 24.15 -0.21 6.72
C LYS A 239 22.69 -0.20 6.27
N GLU A 240 22.28 -1.19 5.49
CA GLU A 240 20.91 -1.29 4.98
C GLU A 240 19.88 -1.58 6.08
N LEU A 241 20.27 -2.35 7.11
CA LEU A 241 19.43 -2.54 8.30
C LEU A 241 19.23 -1.22 9.06
N VAL A 242 20.29 -0.43 9.22
CA VAL A 242 20.22 0.86 9.92
C VAL A 242 19.35 1.86 9.14
N SER A 243 19.43 1.88 7.81
CA SER A 243 18.59 2.75 6.98
C SER A 243 17.13 2.31 6.93
N GLY A 244 16.83 1.02 7.09
CA GLY A 244 15.47 0.48 7.10
C GLY A 244 14.68 0.77 8.39
N ARG A 245 15.34 0.81 9.55
CA ARG A 245 14.69 0.97 10.87
C ARG A 245 13.73 2.17 10.97
N PRO A 246 14.09 3.39 10.51
CA PRO A 246 13.20 4.56 10.62
C PRO A 246 11.92 4.43 9.80
N ILE A 247 11.92 3.63 8.72
CA ILE A 247 10.77 3.47 7.83
C ILE A 247 9.60 2.87 8.60
N ARG A 248 9.84 1.90 9.48
CA ARG A 248 8.80 1.26 10.29
C ARG A 248 8.11 2.25 11.23
N SER A 249 8.91 3.04 11.97
CA SER A 249 8.36 4.09 12.85
C SER A 249 7.63 5.18 12.07
N TYR A 250 8.12 5.53 10.88
CA TYR A 250 7.48 6.50 10.01
C TYR A 250 6.11 6.00 9.54
N ILE A 251 5.99 4.74 9.12
CA ILE A 251 4.72 4.15 8.70
C ILE A 251 3.70 4.15 9.85
N ASP A 252 4.11 3.77 11.06
CA ASP A 252 3.22 3.80 12.23
C ASP A 252 2.71 5.20 12.54
N GLN A 253 3.58 6.22 12.46
CA GLN A 253 3.19 7.61 12.67
C GLN A 253 2.27 8.11 11.56
N LEU A 254 2.58 7.79 10.31
CA LEU A 254 1.80 8.19 9.14
C LEU A 254 0.39 7.59 9.18
N LEU A 255 0.27 6.29 9.50
CA LEU A 255 -1.04 5.63 9.61
C LEU A 255 -1.88 6.25 10.73
N LYS A 256 -1.28 6.53 11.90
CA LYS A 256 -1.96 7.20 13.02
C LYS A 256 -2.45 8.59 12.64
N GLN A 257 -1.56 9.40 12.07
CA GLN A 257 -1.89 10.76 11.65
C GLN A 257 -3.00 10.76 10.59
N ALA A 258 -2.91 9.87 9.59
CA ALA A 258 -3.94 9.75 8.56
C ALA A 258 -5.31 9.40 9.18
N ILE A 259 -5.35 8.43 10.10
CA ILE A 259 -6.59 8.04 10.80
C ILE A 259 -7.16 9.21 11.61
N GLU A 260 -6.32 9.95 12.33
CA GLU A 260 -6.75 11.11 13.12
C GLU A 260 -7.34 12.22 12.24
N ASP A 261 -6.67 12.54 11.12
CA ASP A 261 -7.13 13.56 10.17
C ASP A 261 -8.45 13.15 9.49
N LEU A 262 -8.60 11.88 9.14
CA LEU A 262 -9.82 11.32 8.55
C LEU A 262 -11.00 11.35 9.53
N TRP A 263 -10.80 10.92 10.78
CA TRP A 263 -11.83 11.00 11.81
C TRP A 263 -12.24 12.43 12.09
N LYS A 264 -11.26 13.34 12.19
CA LYS A 264 -11.54 14.76 12.38
C LYS A 264 -12.42 15.32 11.26
N GLN A 265 -12.09 15.04 10.00
CA GLN A 265 -12.87 15.53 8.88
C GLN A 265 -14.25 14.85 8.80
N TYR A 266 -14.35 13.56 9.10
CA TYR A 266 -15.62 12.85 9.20
C TYR A 266 -16.57 13.48 10.23
N HIS A 267 -16.05 13.86 11.40
CA HIS A 267 -16.85 14.54 12.42
C HIS A 267 -17.31 15.92 11.97
N LEU A 268 -16.43 16.71 11.32
CA LEU A 268 -16.80 18.03 10.78
C LEU A 268 -17.94 17.94 9.75
N VAL A 269 -17.87 16.98 8.84
CA VAL A 269 -18.93 16.73 7.85
C VAL A 269 -20.23 16.30 8.53
N ASN A 270 -20.17 15.38 9.50
CA ASN A 270 -21.36 14.92 10.22
C ASN A 270 -21.99 16.01 11.10
N ASP A 271 -21.18 16.89 11.68
CA ASP A 271 -21.68 18.08 12.38
C ASP A 271 -22.36 19.06 11.42
N ALA A 272 -21.80 19.26 10.23
CA ALA A 272 -22.43 20.08 9.18
C ALA A 272 -23.77 19.48 8.73
N PHE A 273 -23.83 18.17 8.46
CA PHE A 273 -25.08 17.47 8.14
C PHE A 273 -26.11 17.64 9.26
N ARG A 274 -25.73 17.40 10.52
CA ARG A 274 -26.65 17.55 11.66
C ARG A 274 -27.24 18.95 11.75
N ARG A 275 -26.40 19.99 11.61
CA ARG A 275 -26.88 21.39 11.59
C ARG A 275 -27.84 21.63 10.43
N ARG A 276 -27.47 21.20 9.22
CA ARG A 276 -28.26 21.42 8.01
C ARG A 276 -29.62 20.69 8.03
N ILE A 277 -29.65 19.46 8.53
CA ILE A 277 -30.88 18.68 8.72
C ILE A 277 -31.81 19.39 9.71
N GLU A 278 -31.28 19.93 10.81
CA GLU A 278 -32.10 20.66 11.78
C GLU A 278 -32.69 21.95 11.17
N GLU A 279 -31.90 22.71 10.41
CA GLU A 279 -32.39 23.88 9.67
C GLU A 279 -33.54 23.52 8.71
N TYR A 280 -33.42 22.40 7.99
CA TYR A 280 -34.47 21.91 7.11
C TYR A 280 -35.73 21.50 7.87
N LYS A 281 -35.59 20.80 9.01
CA LYS A 281 -36.72 20.42 9.87
C LYS A 281 -37.45 21.63 10.42
N GLU A 282 -36.71 22.61 10.95
CA GLU A 282 -37.28 23.84 11.48
C GLU A 282 -38.02 24.64 10.39
N THR A 283 -37.39 24.77 9.22
CA THR A 283 -37.99 25.49 8.09
C THR A 283 -39.24 24.78 7.59
N LYS A 284 -39.20 23.45 7.46
CA LYS A 284 -40.35 22.64 7.06
C LYS A 284 -41.51 22.78 8.05
N ALA A 285 -41.25 22.69 9.36
CA ALA A 285 -42.28 22.86 10.38
C ALA A 285 -42.92 24.26 10.33
N LYS A 286 -42.12 25.31 10.08
CA LYS A 286 -42.64 26.67 9.86
C LYS A 286 -43.54 26.75 8.63
N LEU A 287 -43.14 26.15 7.51
CA LEU A 287 -43.94 26.10 6.28
C LEU A 287 -45.25 25.32 6.46
N GLU A 288 -45.21 24.18 7.14
CA GLU A 288 -46.39 23.37 7.47
C GLU A 288 -47.39 24.14 8.35
N ASN A 289 -46.89 24.91 9.33
CA ASN A 289 -47.74 25.78 10.15
C ASN A 289 -48.38 26.92 9.32
N GLN A 290 -47.62 27.56 8.43
CA GLN A 290 -48.15 28.60 7.54
C GLN A 290 -49.17 28.03 6.54
N HIS A 291 -48.93 26.82 6.04
CA HIS A 291 -49.87 26.11 5.17
C HIS A 291 -51.19 25.84 5.91
N PHE A 292 -51.11 25.33 7.14
CA PHE A 292 -52.29 25.10 7.98
C PHE A 292 -53.12 26.37 8.18
N GLU A 293 -52.49 27.50 8.55
CA GLU A 293 -53.19 28.77 8.73
C GLU A 293 -53.77 29.31 7.42
N THR A 294 -53.05 29.17 6.31
CA THR A 294 -53.54 29.59 4.97
C THR A 294 -54.78 28.79 4.57
N VAL A 295 -54.80 27.48 4.81
CA VAL A 295 -55.95 26.61 4.55
C VAL A 295 -57.12 26.99 5.47
N ARG A 296 -56.86 27.29 6.75
CA ARG A 296 -57.91 27.76 7.69
C ARG A 296 -58.55 29.05 7.19
N GLN A 297 -57.74 30.06 6.83
CA GLN A 297 -58.22 31.34 6.32
C GLN A 297 -58.96 31.19 4.99
N SER A 298 -58.50 30.32 4.08
CA SER A 298 -59.18 30.00 2.82
C SER A 298 -60.59 29.44 3.08
N ASN A 299 -60.72 28.50 4.01
CA ASN A 299 -62.03 27.94 4.40
C ASN A 299 -62.95 28.99 5.04
N GLU A 300 -62.41 29.90 5.84
CA GLU A 300 -63.18 31.02 6.40
C GLU A 300 -63.66 31.98 5.30
N MET A 301 -62.80 32.29 4.33
CA MET A 301 -63.15 33.15 3.20
C MET A 301 -64.24 32.53 2.32
N VAL A 302 -64.21 31.21 2.08
CA VAL A 302 -65.28 30.48 1.38
C VAL A 302 -66.62 30.65 2.11
N ARG A 303 -66.63 30.51 3.45
CA ARG A 303 -67.85 30.70 4.25
C ARG A 303 -68.37 32.13 4.19
N GLU A 304 -67.48 33.13 4.24
CA GLU A 304 -67.86 34.55 4.12
C GLU A 304 -68.40 34.90 2.73
N ILE A 305 -67.80 34.35 1.67
CA ILE A 305 -68.33 34.48 0.29
C ILE A 305 -69.76 33.97 0.22
N THR A 306 -70.04 32.77 0.74
CA THR A 306 -71.42 32.23 0.77
C THR A 306 -72.38 33.09 1.60
N ARG A 307 -71.91 33.68 2.71
CA ARG A 307 -72.71 34.61 3.53
C ARG A 307 -73.02 35.91 2.78
N LEU A 308 -72.05 36.47 2.07
CA LEU A 308 -72.21 37.68 1.26
C LEU A 308 -73.15 37.45 0.07
N GLU A 309 -72.99 36.33 -0.64
CA GLU A 309 -73.89 35.93 -1.75
C GLU A 309 -75.34 35.82 -1.27
N LYS A 310 -75.56 35.14 -0.12
CA LYS A 310 -76.88 35.06 0.49
C LYS A 310 -77.42 36.43 0.90
N ALA A 311 -76.57 37.27 1.52
CA ALA A 311 -76.97 38.61 1.91
C ALA A 311 -77.39 39.44 0.69
N ILE A 312 -76.65 39.41 -0.42
CA ILE A 312 -77.01 40.10 -1.66
C ILE A 312 -78.38 39.62 -2.16
N ALA A 313 -78.58 38.30 -2.27
CA ALA A 313 -79.84 37.72 -2.73
C ALA A 313 -81.03 38.13 -1.85
N ASP A 314 -80.86 38.14 -0.52
CA ASP A 314 -81.90 38.62 0.41
C ASP A 314 -82.29 40.08 0.13
N LYS A 315 -81.30 40.96 -0.16
CA LYS A 315 -81.52 42.41 -0.36
C LYS A 315 -82.08 42.69 -1.74
N GLU A 316 -81.66 41.96 -2.75
CA GLU A 316 -82.30 41.97 -4.07
C GLU A 316 -83.78 41.54 -3.99
N GLY A 317 -84.11 40.58 -3.13
CA GLY A 317 -85.50 40.20 -2.83
C GLY A 317 -86.34 41.36 -2.27
N PHE A 318 -85.81 42.12 -1.31
CA PHE A 318 -86.48 43.32 -0.78
C PHE A 318 -86.60 44.43 -1.83
N MET A 319 -85.56 44.64 -2.64
CA MET A 319 -85.58 45.60 -3.74
C MET A 319 -86.63 45.24 -4.80
N ALA A 320 -86.74 43.96 -5.17
CA ALA A 320 -87.76 43.46 -6.09
C ALA A 320 -89.18 43.68 -5.57
N LEU A 321 -89.39 43.50 -4.26
CA LEU A 321 -90.67 43.81 -3.60
C LEU A 321 -91.00 45.31 -3.71
N ALA A 322 -90.04 46.19 -3.42
CA ALA A 322 -90.23 47.63 -3.52
C ALA A 322 -90.50 48.08 -4.97
N HIS A 323 -89.73 47.58 -5.94
CA HIS A 323 -89.97 47.81 -7.38
C HIS A 323 -91.36 47.35 -7.83
N THR A 324 -91.79 46.16 -7.40
CA THR A 324 -93.12 45.63 -7.75
C THR A 324 -94.23 46.50 -7.17
N ARG A 325 -94.10 46.93 -5.91
CA ARG A 325 -95.04 47.84 -5.26
C ARG A 325 -95.12 49.18 -6.01
N LEU A 326 -93.98 49.76 -6.38
CA LEU A 326 -93.91 51.01 -7.12
C LEU A 326 -94.51 50.86 -8.54
N GLY A 327 -94.19 49.78 -9.25
CA GLY A 327 -94.73 49.48 -10.58
C GLY A 327 -96.25 49.32 -10.58
N ASN A 328 -96.82 48.67 -9.56
CA ASN A 328 -98.27 48.56 -9.38
C ASN A 328 -98.92 49.94 -9.16
N ARG A 329 -98.27 50.83 -8.39
CA ARG A 329 -98.76 52.20 -8.14
C ARG A 329 -98.69 53.07 -9.39
N ALA A 330 -97.71 52.87 -10.25
CA ALA A 330 -97.55 53.59 -11.51
C ALA A 330 -98.69 53.32 -12.54
N GLN A 331 -99.55 52.31 -12.30
CA GLN A 331 -100.71 52.01 -13.16
C GLN A 331 -101.95 52.86 -12.84
N ARG A 332 -101.92 53.70 -11.80
CA ARG A 332 -103.02 54.60 -11.45
C ARG A 332 -103.27 55.62 -12.57
N ARG A 333 -104.51 56.11 -12.68
CA ARG A 333 -104.95 57.00 -13.77
C ARG A 333 -105.35 58.38 -13.26
N GLY A 334 -105.09 59.41 -14.06
CA GLY A 334 -105.53 60.78 -13.79
C GLY A 334 -104.92 61.35 -12.51
N VAL A 335 -105.75 61.96 -11.67
CA VAL A 335 -105.34 62.62 -10.43
C VAL A 335 -104.81 61.65 -9.37
N GLU A 336 -105.22 60.37 -9.43
CA GLU A 336 -104.77 59.32 -8.51
C GLU A 336 -103.30 58.90 -8.72
N LEU A 337 -102.66 59.34 -9.82
CA LEU A 337 -101.21 59.24 -10.01
C LEU A 337 -100.48 60.31 -9.19
N CYS A 338 -100.80 60.35 -7.89
CA CYS A 338 -100.26 61.29 -6.94
C CYS A 338 -98.94 60.76 -6.37
N ARG A 339 -97.93 61.64 -6.30
CA ARG A 339 -96.66 61.37 -5.63
C ARG A 339 -96.82 61.59 -4.12
N ASP A 340 -97.47 60.64 -3.48
CA ASP A 340 -97.69 60.65 -2.03
C ASP A 340 -96.46 60.15 -1.24
N GLU A 341 -96.57 60.17 0.08
CA GLU A 341 -95.50 59.73 0.99
C GLU A 341 -95.06 58.28 0.75
N VAL A 342 -95.99 57.39 0.40
CA VAL A 342 -95.64 55.98 0.15
C VAL A 342 -94.80 55.85 -1.12
N GLU A 343 -95.13 56.61 -2.17
CA GLU A 343 -94.32 56.64 -3.39
C GLU A 343 -92.90 57.14 -3.11
N ILE A 344 -92.77 58.24 -2.35
CA ILE A 344 -91.47 58.81 -1.97
C ILE A 344 -90.66 57.80 -1.15
N LYS A 345 -91.28 57.13 -0.17
CA LYS A 345 -90.61 56.13 0.66
C LYS A 345 -90.16 54.90 -0.13
N LEU A 346 -90.95 54.41 -1.08
CA LEU A 346 -90.56 53.29 -1.94
C LEU A 346 -89.38 53.63 -2.85
N ILE A 347 -89.35 54.86 -3.40
CA ILE A 347 -88.22 55.33 -4.21
C ILE A 347 -86.94 55.39 -3.36
N ASN A 348 -87.02 55.99 -2.16
CA ASN A 348 -85.87 56.07 -1.26
C ASN A 348 -85.41 54.68 -0.79
N GLU A 349 -86.34 53.78 -0.46
CA GLU A 349 -86.04 52.38 -0.08
C GLU A 349 -85.26 51.65 -1.19
N ILE A 350 -85.66 51.83 -2.46
CA ILE A 350 -84.94 51.24 -3.60
C ILE A 350 -83.52 51.79 -3.70
N GLU A 351 -83.33 53.10 -3.56
CA GLU A 351 -82.00 53.73 -3.65
C GLU A 351 -81.10 53.29 -2.47
N ASP A 352 -81.63 53.26 -1.24
CA ASP A 352 -80.90 52.79 -0.04
C ASP A 352 -80.47 51.32 -0.19
N ILE A 353 -81.38 50.43 -0.66
CA ILE A 353 -81.05 49.02 -0.87
C ILE A 353 -80.05 48.86 -2.02
N ARG A 354 -80.14 49.66 -3.08
CA ARG A 354 -79.16 49.65 -4.19
C ARG A 354 -77.76 50.00 -3.70
N GLU A 355 -77.62 51.03 -2.86
CA GLU A 355 -76.33 51.40 -2.29
C GLU A 355 -75.78 50.26 -1.40
N ALA A 356 -76.64 49.66 -0.57
CA ALA A 356 -76.25 48.52 0.27
C ALA A 356 -75.81 47.29 -0.54
N VAL A 357 -76.54 46.94 -1.61
CA VAL A 357 -76.18 45.84 -2.52
C VAL A 357 -74.87 46.12 -3.22
N THR A 358 -74.65 47.36 -3.69
CA THR A 358 -73.38 47.75 -4.34
C THR A 358 -72.19 47.57 -3.40
N LYS A 359 -72.32 47.97 -2.13
CA LYS A 359 -71.28 47.75 -1.10
C LYS A 359 -71.02 46.27 -0.84
N LEU A 360 -72.07 45.46 -0.73
CA LEU A 360 -71.94 44.01 -0.54
C LEU A 360 -71.28 43.32 -1.76
N GLN A 361 -71.62 43.74 -2.98
CA GLN A 361 -71.00 43.24 -4.21
C GLN A 361 -69.52 43.60 -4.28
N GLN A 362 -69.13 44.80 -3.85
CA GLN A 362 -67.72 45.17 -3.75
C GLN A 362 -66.97 44.28 -2.74
N MET A 363 -67.52 44.10 -1.53
CA MET A 363 -66.93 43.21 -0.52
C MET A 363 -66.83 41.76 -1.01
N LEU A 364 -67.82 41.28 -1.75
CA LEU A 364 -67.79 39.95 -2.36
C LEU A 364 -66.63 39.83 -3.37
N ALA A 365 -66.42 40.83 -4.22
CA ALA A 365 -65.32 40.84 -5.18
C ALA A 365 -63.95 40.84 -4.50
N GLU A 366 -63.80 41.62 -3.41
CA GLU A 366 -62.59 41.66 -2.58
C GLU A 366 -62.33 40.31 -1.88
N ALA A 367 -63.37 39.70 -1.29
CA ALA A 367 -63.30 38.38 -0.66
C ALA A 367 -62.90 37.28 -1.66
N GLN A 368 -63.52 37.27 -2.85
CA GLN A 368 -63.17 36.34 -3.93
C GLN A 368 -61.73 36.54 -4.43
N ALA A 369 -61.25 37.78 -4.52
CA ALA A 369 -59.86 38.08 -4.89
C ALA A 369 -58.87 37.58 -3.82
N SER A 370 -59.18 37.81 -2.54
CA SER A 370 -58.39 37.32 -1.41
C SER A 370 -58.32 35.79 -1.40
N LEU A 371 -59.45 35.10 -1.60
CA LEU A 371 -59.49 33.63 -1.69
C LEU A 371 -58.58 33.10 -2.80
N ARG A 372 -58.62 33.70 -4.00
CA ARG A 372 -57.74 33.30 -5.12
C ARG A 372 -56.27 33.43 -4.76
N TYR A 373 -55.89 34.49 -4.04
CA TYR A 373 -54.52 34.68 -3.58
C TYR A 373 -54.12 33.62 -2.54
N LEU A 374 -54.98 33.35 -1.55
CA LEU A 374 -54.74 32.33 -0.52
C LEU A 374 -54.56 30.93 -1.14
N LEU A 375 -55.40 30.55 -2.10
CA LEU A 375 -55.29 29.26 -2.79
C LEU A 375 -53.98 29.16 -3.59
N LYS A 376 -53.54 30.25 -4.24
CA LYS A 376 -52.23 30.27 -4.92
C LYS A 376 -51.08 30.10 -3.92
N THR A 377 -51.13 30.82 -2.80
CA THR A 377 -50.12 30.73 -1.74
C THR A 377 -50.09 29.33 -1.11
N GLN A 378 -51.25 28.69 -0.93
CA GLN A 378 -51.33 27.31 -0.45
C GLN A 378 -50.52 26.36 -1.35
N VAL A 379 -50.74 26.41 -2.67
CA VAL A 379 -50.01 25.54 -3.61
C VAL A 379 -48.51 25.81 -3.56
N GLN A 380 -48.09 27.08 -3.47
CA GLN A 380 -46.67 27.42 -3.32
C GLN A 380 -46.06 26.84 -2.04
N LEU A 381 -46.78 26.92 -0.92
CA LEU A 381 -46.32 26.34 0.35
C LEU A 381 -46.21 24.81 0.27
N GLU A 382 -47.13 24.14 -0.43
CA GLU A 382 -47.06 22.68 -0.66
C GLU A 382 -45.82 22.30 -1.48
N GLU A 383 -45.50 23.07 -2.53
CA GLU A 383 -44.28 22.89 -3.32
C GLU A 383 -43.03 23.09 -2.45
N ASP A 384 -42.96 24.15 -1.65
CA ASP A 384 -41.82 24.44 -0.78
C ASP A 384 -41.62 23.35 0.29
N ILE A 385 -42.71 22.83 0.89
CA ILE A 385 -42.68 21.70 1.84
C ILE A 385 -42.14 20.43 1.15
N ASN A 386 -42.53 20.18 -0.09
CA ASN A 386 -42.04 19.04 -0.87
C ASN A 386 -40.54 19.16 -1.16
N VAL A 387 -40.05 20.36 -1.49
CA VAL A 387 -38.62 20.64 -1.63
C VAL A 387 -37.87 20.32 -0.33
N LYS A 388 -38.32 20.82 0.83
CA LYS A 388 -37.68 20.51 2.13
C LYS A 388 -37.72 19.02 2.46
N THR A 389 -38.81 18.35 2.11
CA THR A 389 -38.97 16.91 2.35
C THR A 389 -38.01 16.08 1.51
N ASN A 390 -37.77 16.48 0.25
CA ASN A 390 -36.77 15.85 -0.60
C ASN A 390 -35.35 16.04 -0.04
N SER A 391 -34.99 17.26 0.35
CA SER A 391 -33.68 17.56 0.96
C SER A 391 -33.43 16.75 2.24
N LEU A 392 -34.45 16.65 3.12
CA LEU A 392 -34.36 15.83 4.33
C LEU A 392 -34.17 14.35 4.02
N LYS A 393 -34.88 13.80 3.02
CA LYS A 393 -34.68 12.41 2.61
C LYS A 393 -33.23 12.18 2.16
N ILE A 394 -32.69 13.05 1.32
CA ILE A 394 -31.33 12.92 0.80
C ILE A 394 -30.29 13.01 1.93
N ASP A 395 -30.39 14.03 2.77
CA ASP A 395 -29.37 14.29 3.79
C ASP A 395 -29.51 13.33 4.99
N GLU A 396 -30.70 13.21 5.57
CA GLU A 396 -30.93 12.44 6.81
C GLU A 396 -31.04 10.94 6.56
N VAL A 397 -31.68 10.53 5.46
CA VAL A 397 -31.91 9.10 5.18
C VAL A 397 -30.81 8.54 4.29
N ASP A 398 -30.59 9.13 3.11
CA ASP A 398 -29.68 8.52 2.13
C ASP A 398 -28.20 8.72 2.51
N CYS A 399 -27.78 9.97 2.73
CA CYS A 399 -26.38 10.29 3.02
C CYS A 399 -25.95 9.82 4.42
N MET A 400 -26.67 10.24 5.47
CA MET A 400 -26.27 9.90 6.85
C MET A 400 -26.28 8.37 7.10
N THR A 401 -27.19 7.61 6.48
CA THR A 401 -27.15 6.13 6.58
C THR A 401 -25.92 5.54 5.92
N LEU A 402 -25.52 6.03 4.72
CA LEU A 402 -24.29 5.57 4.07
C LEU A 402 -23.07 5.89 4.93
N ARG A 403 -23.04 7.07 5.56
CA ARG A 403 -21.93 7.54 6.38
C ARG A 403 -21.73 6.72 7.67
N LEU A 404 -22.76 6.07 8.20
CA LEU A 404 -22.61 5.11 9.31
C LEU A 404 -21.73 3.90 8.95
N GLY A 405 -21.61 3.58 7.67
CA GLY A 405 -20.70 2.54 7.17
C GLY A 405 -19.25 3.00 7.05
N MET A 406 -18.96 4.30 7.20
CA MET A 406 -17.60 4.82 7.19
C MET A 406 -16.93 4.55 8.52
N ASP A 407 -15.76 3.94 8.43
CA ASP A 407 -15.02 3.58 9.61
C ASP A 407 -13.53 3.45 9.27
N TYR A 408 -12.72 4.07 10.11
CA TYR A 408 -11.28 4.19 9.97
C TYR A 408 -10.63 3.49 11.15
N HIS A 409 -10.59 2.16 11.09
CA HIS A 409 -9.87 1.35 12.06
C HIS A 409 -8.35 1.51 11.92
N ALA A 410 -7.64 1.18 13.00
CA ALA A 410 -6.19 1.03 12.98
C ALA A 410 -5.80 -0.22 12.15
N TYR A 411 -5.22 0.02 10.97
CA TYR A 411 -4.63 -1.02 10.10
C TYR A 411 -3.26 -1.46 10.61
#